data_AF-A0A814MPV5-F1
#
_entry.id   AF-A0A814MPV5-F1
#
_cell.length_a   1.000
_cell.length_b   1.000
_cell.length_c   1.000
_cell.angle_alpha   90.00
_cell.angle_beta   90.00
_cell.angle_gamma   90.00
#
_symmetry.space_group_name_H-M   'P 1'
#
loop_
_entity.id
_entity.type
_entity.pdbx_description
1 polymer ?
#
loop_
_entity_poly.entity_id
_entity_poly.type
_entity_poly.pdbx_seq_one_letter_code
_entity_poly.pdbx_strand_id
1 'polypeptide(L)'
;MDYTIKSLFFLIFSYFLTMASSGKGGIQDAFDKYSKFGKTETQLKDKDIRIESKNIQKMMKDTGIIDTKYTSQLLDNDIARVLGKLTTGGTYQKGIKTFEVNGFKQLVEQIATSKNVSVDQIISKIGSTDGPSLSHVTGTANKDITDRMTDTSGYTGSHKERFDAEGHGKGIEGRADLADNKGYVTGYKEEGSYDKKH
;
A
#
# COMPACT_ATOMS: atom_id res chain seq x y z
N MET A 1 -40.56 7.36 46.49
CA MET A 1 -40.60 8.36 45.39
C MET A 1 -39.33 8.29 44.52
N ASP A 2 -38.52 7.21 44.62
CA ASP A 2 -37.11 7.25 44.20
C ASP A 2 -36.77 6.46 42.93
N TYR A 3 -37.73 5.76 42.33
CA TYR A 3 -37.49 4.96 41.11
C TYR A 3 -37.47 5.82 39.84
N THR A 4 -38.26 6.90 39.80
CA THR A 4 -38.34 7.79 38.63
C THR A 4 -37.05 8.58 38.41
N ILE A 5 -36.40 9.03 39.49
CA ILE A 5 -35.14 9.78 39.42
C ILE A 5 -33.97 8.86 39.05
N LYS A 6 -33.92 7.63 39.59
CA LYS A 6 -32.91 6.63 39.20
C LYS A 6 -33.06 6.18 37.75
N SER A 7 -34.29 5.99 37.27
CA SER A 7 -34.57 5.64 35.87
C SER A 7 -34.20 6.78 34.92
N LEU A 8 -34.50 8.03 35.27
CA LEU A 8 -34.14 9.20 34.46
C LEU A 8 -32.62 9.43 34.44
N PHE A 9 -31.94 9.23 35.59
CA PHE A 9 -30.47 9.31 35.65
C PHE A 9 -29.81 8.17 34.86
N PHE A 10 -30.36 6.96 34.90
CA PHE A 10 -29.84 5.83 34.11
C PHE A 10 -30.10 6.01 32.61
N LEU A 11 -31.23 6.61 32.23
CA LEU A 11 -31.53 6.94 30.82
C LEU A 11 -30.62 8.07 30.31
N ILE A 12 -30.40 9.12 31.09
CA ILE A 12 -29.49 10.23 30.75
C ILE A 12 -28.04 9.74 30.71
N PHE A 13 -27.61 8.92 31.67
CA PHE A 13 -26.26 8.36 31.72
C PHE A 13 -26.02 7.33 30.59
N SER A 14 -27.03 6.52 30.25
CA SER A 14 -27.00 5.61 29.10
C SER A 14 -26.97 6.37 27.76
N TYR A 15 -27.76 7.44 27.63
CA TYR A 15 -27.76 8.28 26.41
C TYR A 15 -26.43 9.03 26.25
N PHE A 16 -25.84 9.49 27.36
CA PHE A 16 -24.52 10.13 27.36
C PHE A 16 -23.39 9.15 27.02
N LEU A 17 -23.49 7.89 27.49
CA LEU A 17 -22.55 6.83 27.11
C LEU A 17 -22.71 6.38 25.65
N THR A 18 -23.93 6.45 25.11
CA THR A 18 -24.23 6.12 23.71
C THR A 18 -23.71 7.20 22.74
N MET A 19 -23.77 8.48 23.12
CA MET A 19 -23.16 9.56 22.30
C MET A 19 -21.62 9.60 22.35
N ALA A 20 -20.99 8.98 23.35
CA ALA A 20 -19.53 8.87 23.45
C ALA A 20 -18.92 7.82 22.50
N SER A 21 -19.74 7.01 21.81
CA SER A 21 -19.29 5.93 20.92
C SER A 21 -19.13 6.35 19.46
N SER A 22 -19.65 7.51 19.05
CA SER A 22 -19.72 7.84 17.61
C SER A 22 -18.40 8.33 17.00
N GLY A 23 -17.39 8.67 17.82
CA GLY A 23 -16.10 9.19 17.35
C GLY A 23 -14.92 8.21 17.41
N LYS A 24 -15.00 7.16 18.25
CA LYS A 24 -13.86 6.24 18.49
C LYS A 24 -13.73 5.14 17.43
N GLY A 25 -14.83 4.73 16.80
CA GLY A 25 -14.81 3.74 15.72
C GLY A 25 -14.23 4.28 14.41
N GLY A 26 -14.55 5.54 14.06
CA GLY A 26 -14.12 6.14 12.80
C GLY A 26 -12.60 6.39 12.70
N ILE A 27 -11.94 6.75 13.82
CA ILE A 27 -10.48 6.97 13.81
C ILE A 27 -9.69 5.67 13.62
N GLN A 28 -10.16 4.56 14.20
CA GLN A 28 -9.51 3.25 14.04
C GLN A 28 -9.71 2.71 12.62
N ASP A 29 -10.93 2.83 12.09
CA ASP A 29 -11.23 2.43 10.71
C ASP A 29 -10.40 3.23 9.69
N ALA A 30 -10.35 4.56 9.85
CA ALA A 30 -9.47 5.41 9.04
C ALA A 30 -8.00 5.00 9.18
N PHE A 31 -7.52 4.79 10.41
CA PHE A 31 -6.14 4.34 10.64
C PHE A 31 -5.83 3.04 9.91
N ASP A 32 -6.72 2.04 9.97
CA ASP A 32 -6.51 0.74 9.32
C ASP A 32 -6.48 0.87 7.80
N LYS A 33 -7.41 1.65 7.21
CA LYS A 33 -7.45 1.90 5.76
C LYS A 33 -6.17 2.58 5.27
N TYR A 34 -5.74 3.65 5.94
CA TYR A 34 -4.54 4.39 5.55
C TYR A 34 -3.23 3.67 5.92
N SER A 35 -3.22 2.79 6.92
CA SER A 35 -2.03 1.99 7.27
C SER A 35 -1.72 0.90 6.25
N LYS A 36 -2.75 0.36 5.59
CA LYS A 36 -2.61 -0.68 4.55
C LYS A 36 -2.33 -0.09 3.17
N PHE A 37 -2.62 1.21 2.99
CA PHE A 37 -2.44 1.88 1.71
C PHE A 37 -0.98 1.88 1.23
N GLY A 38 -0.77 1.37 0.02
CA GLY A 38 0.54 1.28 -0.60
C GLY A 38 1.44 0.16 -0.06
N LYS A 39 0.92 -0.75 0.78
CA LYS A 39 1.65 -1.94 1.25
C LYS A 39 1.27 -3.19 0.44
N THR A 40 2.26 -4.03 0.17
CA THR A 40 2.04 -5.34 -0.46
C THR A 40 1.52 -6.36 0.55
N GLU A 41 0.88 -7.45 0.09
CA GLU A 41 0.36 -8.51 0.99
C GLU A 41 1.43 -9.06 1.93
N THR A 42 2.68 -9.19 1.50
CA THR A 42 3.80 -9.62 2.35
C THR A 42 4.06 -8.67 3.51
N GLN A 43 3.95 -7.35 3.29
CA GLN A 43 4.14 -6.30 4.31
C GLN A 43 2.93 -6.18 5.26
N LEU A 44 1.80 -6.83 4.93
CA LEU A 44 0.59 -6.85 5.75
C LEU A 44 0.53 -8.04 6.71
N LYS A 45 1.43 -9.02 6.58
CA LYS A 45 1.48 -10.21 7.45
C LYS A 45 2.12 -9.95 8.80
N ASP A 46 2.84 -8.84 8.95
CA ASP A 46 3.36 -8.39 10.24
C ASP A 46 2.21 -7.95 11.16
N LYS A 47 2.16 -8.52 12.36
CA LYS A 47 1.11 -8.29 13.38
C LYS A 47 0.99 -6.81 13.80
N ASP A 48 1.99 -5.99 13.54
CA ASP A 48 2.03 -4.59 13.95
C ASP A 48 1.70 -3.66 12.78
N ILE A 49 0.40 -3.38 12.60
CA ILE A 49 -0.07 -2.41 11.62
C ILE A 49 0.36 -1.01 12.07
N ARG A 50 1.41 -0.48 11.42
CA ARG A 50 1.89 0.90 11.62
C ARG A 50 1.61 1.77 10.41
N ILE A 51 1.23 3.02 10.64
CA ILE A 51 1.03 4.01 9.58
C ILE A 51 2.32 4.82 9.35
N GLU A 52 2.65 5.10 8.10
CA GLU A 52 3.80 5.95 7.73
C GLU A 52 3.42 7.43 7.65
N SER A 53 4.39 8.33 7.87
CA SER A 53 4.18 9.79 7.76
C SER A 53 3.54 10.23 6.45
N LYS A 54 3.90 9.59 5.32
CA LYS A 54 3.32 9.90 4.00
C LYS A 54 1.82 9.59 3.93
N ASN A 55 1.39 8.50 4.56
CA ASN A 55 -0.02 8.09 4.60
C ASN A 55 -0.81 8.98 5.57
N ILE A 56 -0.19 9.43 6.67
CA ILE A 56 -0.77 10.47 7.55
C ILE A 56 -0.96 11.77 6.77
N GLN A 57 0.07 12.25 6.06
CA GLN A 57 -0.05 13.45 5.22
C GLN A 57 -1.20 13.32 4.22
N LYS A 58 -1.33 12.16 3.56
CA LYS A 58 -2.45 11.90 2.64
C LYS A 58 -3.81 12.00 3.37
N MET A 59 -3.96 11.32 4.50
CA MET A 59 -5.19 11.35 5.29
C MET A 59 -5.56 12.78 5.73
N MET A 60 -4.60 13.58 6.17
CA MET A 60 -4.85 14.95 6.61
C MET A 60 -5.23 15.89 5.44
N LYS A 61 -4.75 15.59 4.22
CA LYS A 61 -5.18 16.28 2.99
C LYS A 61 -6.59 15.87 2.58
N ASP A 62 -6.85 14.56 2.52
CA ASP A 62 -8.15 14.00 2.11
C ASP A 62 -9.29 14.47 3.02
N THR A 63 -9.02 14.64 4.33
CA THR A 63 -9.99 15.08 5.34
C THR A 63 -10.13 16.61 5.46
N GLY A 64 -9.35 17.39 4.69
CA GLY A 64 -9.35 18.85 4.79
C GLY A 64 -8.92 19.37 6.17
N ILE A 65 -8.02 18.64 6.85
CA ILE A 65 -7.36 19.09 8.07
C ILE A 65 -6.19 20.00 7.71
N ILE A 66 -5.45 19.68 6.66
CA ILE A 66 -4.47 20.60 6.08
C ILE A 66 -5.23 21.73 5.40
N ASP A 67 -4.96 22.96 5.81
CA ASP A 67 -5.51 24.17 5.22
C ASP A 67 -4.41 25.24 5.10
N THR A 68 -4.80 26.48 4.79
CA THR A 68 -3.85 27.60 4.66
C THR A 68 -3.20 27.99 5.99
N LYS A 69 -3.84 27.71 7.12
CA LYS A 69 -3.34 28.03 8.47
C LYS A 69 -2.52 26.87 9.04
N TYR A 70 -2.98 25.65 8.82
CA TYR A 70 -2.34 24.41 9.23
C TYR A 70 -1.75 23.72 8.00
N THR A 71 -0.52 24.11 7.65
CA THR A 71 0.18 23.66 6.43
C THR A 71 0.81 22.27 6.60
N SER A 72 1.22 21.66 5.49
CA SER A 72 1.95 20.37 5.53
C SER A 72 3.27 20.44 6.32
N GLN A 73 3.94 21.60 6.34
CA GLN A 73 5.15 21.80 7.15
C GLN A 73 4.85 21.77 8.65
N LEU A 74 3.71 22.34 9.08
CA LEU A 74 3.29 22.28 10.48
C LEU A 74 2.94 20.84 10.88
N LEU A 75 2.30 20.09 9.98
CA LEU A 75 2.06 18.66 10.18
C LEU A 75 3.37 17.87 10.34
N ASP A 76 4.39 18.15 9.53
CA ASP A 76 5.69 17.48 9.63
C ASP A 76 6.39 17.79 10.96
N ASN A 77 6.31 19.04 11.43
CA ASN A 77 6.81 19.44 12.73
C ASN A 77 6.08 18.72 13.88
N ASP A 78 4.76 18.61 13.80
CA ASP A 78 3.95 17.90 14.80
C ASP A 78 4.26 16.39 14.81
N ILE A 79 4.41 15.77 13.64
CA ILE A 79 4.84 14.38 13.49
C ILE A 79 6.21 14.17 14.16
N ALA A 80 7.19 15.02 13.83
CA ALA A 80 8.53 14.92 14.41
C ALA A 80 8.51 15.11 15.94
N ARG A 81 7.69 16.04 16.44
CA ARG A 81 7.53 16.31 17.87
C ARG A 81 6.92 15.12 18.61
N VAL A 82 5.87 14.50 18.08
CA VAL A 82 5.25 13.33 18.74
C VAL A 82 6.17 12.11 18.68
N LEU A 83 6.83 11.86 17.53
CA LEU A 83 7.82 10.78 17.44
C LEU A 83 8.97 10.99 18.43
N GLY A 84 9.49 12.22 18.53
CA GLY A 84 10.54 12.56 19.50
C GLY A 84 10.11 12.26 20.94
N LYS A 85 8.90 12.66 21.34
CA LYS A 85 8.35 12.35 22.67
C LYS A 85 8.22 10.85 22.91
N LEU A 86 7.71 10.10 21.94
CA LEU A 86 7.55 8.64 22.03
C LEU A 86 8.89 7.89 22.06
N THR A 87 9.91 8.42 21.38
CA THR A 87 11.28 7.88 21.46
C THR A 87 11.93 8.17 22.81
N THR A 88 11.83 9.40 23.31
CA THR A 88 12.37 9.75 24.64
C THR A 88 11.66 9.00 25.77
N GLY A 89 10.35 8.78 25.62
CA GLY A 89 9.53 7.99 26.55
C GLY A 89 9.76 6.47 26.48
N GLY A 90 10.69 6.00 25.64
CA GLY A 90 11.02 4.58 25.51
C GLY A 90 9.95 3.72 24.83
N THR A 91 8.86 4.33 24.35
CA THR A 91 7.79 3.61 23.65
C THR A 91 8.25 3.18 22.26
N TYR A 92 8.96 4.06 21.54
CA TYR A 92 9.48 3.78 20.19
C TYR A 92 11.00 3.75 20.16
N GLN A 93 11.55 2.87 19.32
CA GLN A 93 12.99 2.83 19.03
C GLN A 93 13.43 4.09 18.26
N LYS A 94 14.70 4.46 18.42
CA LYS A 94 15.27 5.60 17.69
C LYS A 94 15.25 5.34 16.19
N GLY A 95 14.76 6.32 15.42
CA GLY A 95 14.71 6.24 13.96
C GLY A 95 13.41 5.68 13.40
N ILE A 96 12.44 5.29 14.23
CA ILE A 96 11.09 4.93 13.78
C ILE A 96 10.40 6.16 13.17
N LYS A 97 9.86 6.00 11.97
CA LYS A 97 9.11 7.02 11.22
C LYS A 97 7.64 6.64 11.01
N THR A 98 7.13 5.75 11.87
CA THR A 98 5.80 5.16 11.77
C THR A 98 5.10 5.18 13.12
N PHE A 99 3.78 5.25 13.09
CA PHE A 99 2.96 5.29 14.30
C PHE A 99 2.12 4.03 14.44
N GLU A 100 1.98 3.56 15.67
CA GLU A 100 0.85 2.70 16.08
C GLU A 100 -0.39 3.55 16.32
N VAL A 101 -1.54 2.90 16.47
CA VAL A 101 -2.82 3.56 16.79
C VAL A 101 -2.71 4.50 18.00
N ASN A 102 -2.00 4.09 19.06
CA ASN A 102 -1.85 4.90 20.28
C ASN A 102 -0.99 6.15 20.03
N GLY A 103 0.11 6.02 19.30
CA GLY A 103 0.94 7.17 18.91
C GLY A 103 0.20 8.10 17.95
N PHE A 104 -0.66 7.56 17.08
CA PHE A 104 -1.49 8.35 16.19
C PHE A 104 -2.56 9.17 16.95
N LYS A 105 -3.15 8.64 18.03
CA LYS A 105 -4.06 9.41 18.90
C LYS A 105 -3.36 10.62 19.53
N GLN A 106 -2.12 10.44 20.01
CA GLN A 106 -1.31 11.56 20.52
C GLN A 106 -0.99 12.59 19.44
N LEU A 107 -0.78 12.14 18.19
CA LEU A 107 -0.64 13.05 17.05
C LEU A 107 -1.93 13.84 16.78
N VAL A 108 -3.10 13.24 16.90
CA VAL A 108 -4.37 13.96 16.73
C VAL A 108 -4.57 15.03 17.80
N GLU A 109 -4.24 14.73 19.06
CA GLU A 109 -4.23 15.72 20.15
C GLU A 109 -3.23 16.84 19.86
N GLN A 110 -2.05 16.49 19.35
CA GLN A 110 -1.03 17.45 18.97
C GLN A 110 -1.50 18.40 17.86
N ILE A 111 -2.11 17.87 16.81
CA ILE A 111 -2.68 18.65 15.70
C ILE A 111 -3.78 19.59 16.20
N ALA A 112 -4.64 19.13 17.11
CA ALA A 112 -5.69 19.95 17.70
C ALA A 112 -5.10 21.16 18.44
N THR A 113 -4.01 20.97 19.20
CA THR A 113 -3.32 22.09 19.87
C THR A 113 -2.68 23.07 18.89
N SER A 114 -1.98 22.57 17.86
CA SER A 114 -1.31 23.41 16.86
C SER A 114 -2.30 24.19 15.98
N LYS A 115 -3.46 23.59 15.70
CA LYS A 115 -4.52 24.20 14.88
C LYS A 115 -5.52 25.04 15.71
N ASN A 116 -5.47 24.97 17.04
CA ASN A 116 -6.41 25.64 17.96
C ASN A 116 -7.89 25.25 17.71
N VAL A 117 -8.15 23.96 17.50
CA VAL A 117 -9.51 23.40 17.33
C VAL A 117 -9.75 22.29 18.34
N SER A 118 -11.01 21.91 18.56
CA SER A 118 -11.28 20.81 19.49
C SER A 118 -10.80 19.47 18.93
N VAL A 119 -10.37 18.58 19.82
CA VAL A 119 -9.93 17.23 19.43
C VAL A 119 -11.06 16.49 18.73
N ASP A 120 -12.30 16.66 19.18
CA ASP A 120 -13.50 16.05 18.59
C ASP A 120 -13.75 16.49 17.14
N GLN A 121 -13.46 17.75 16.81
CA GLN A 121 -13.57 18.24 15.42
C GLN A 121 -12.56 17.54 14.51
N ILE A 122 -11.33 17.31 14.99
CA ILE A 122 -10.32 16.57 14.23
C ILE A 122 -10.72 15.11 14.08
N ILE A 123 -11.16 14.47 15.17
CA ILE A 123 -11.62 13.06 15.15
C ILE A 123 -12.82 12.90 14.20
N SER A 124 -13.77 13.82 14.22
CA SER A 124 -14.94 13.79 13.32
C SER A 124 -14.53 13.89 11.85
N LYS A 125 -13.61 14.81 11.51
CA LYS A 125 -13.07 14.92 10.15
C LYS A 125 -12.38 13.65 9.70
N ILE A 126 -11.53 13.07 10.56
CA ILE A 126 -10.86 11.79 10.26
C ILE A 126 -11.87 10.66 10.10
N GLY A 127 -12.87 10.56 10.98
CA GLY A 127 -13.88 9.52 10.93
C GLY A 127 -14.84 9.61 9.75
N SER A 128 -14.94 10.78 9.09
CA SER A 128 -15.75 10.97 7.89
C SER A 128 -15.09 10.52 6.59
N THR A 129 -13.85 10.01 6.63
CA THR A 129 -13.14 9.56 5.43
C THR A 129 -13.60 8.15 5.00
N ASP A 130 -13.88 7.99 3.71
CA ASP A 130 -14.12 6.67 3.12
C ASP A 130 -12.83 5.85 2.96
N GLY A 131 -11.67 6.51 3.03
CA GLY A 131 -10.34 5.92 2.91
C GLY A 131 -9.48 6.60 1.84
N PRO A 132 -8.24 6.12 1.65
CA PRO A 132 -7.30 6.71 0.70
C PRO A 132 -7.76 6.48 -0.75
N SER A 133 -8.19 7.55 -1.41
CA SER A 133 -8.50 7.54 -2.85
C SER A 133 -7.26 7.76 -3.72
N LEU A 134 -7.23 7.15 -4.91
CA LEU A 134 -6.21 7.34 -5.96
C LEU A 134 -6.57 8.49 -6.92
N SER A 135 -7.43 9.43 -6.50
CA SER A 135 -7.81 10.57 -7.33
C SER A 135 -6.58 11.34 -7.83
N HIS A 136 -6.53 11.60 -9.15
CA HIS A 136 -5.42 12.23 -9.88
C HIS A 136 -4.11 11.43 -10.04
N VAL A 137 -4.07 10.14 -9.69
CA VAL A 137 -2.92 9.29 -10.06
C VAL A 137 -3.02 8.98 -11.56
N THR A 138 -1.93 9.21 -12.31
CA THR A 138 -1.77 8.69 -13.67
C THR A 138 -2.02 7.19 -13.62
N GLY A 139 -3.06 6.72 -14.33
CA GLY A 139 -3.50 5.33 -14.24
C GLY A 139 -2.36 4.33 -14.37
N THR A 140 -2.47 3.21 -13.65
CA THR A 140 -1.64 2.02 -13.83
C THR A 140 -1.42 1.78 -15.32
N ALA A 141 -0.18 1.51 -15.72
CA ALA A 141 0.19 1.23 -17.12
C ALA A 141 -0.92 0.39 -17.77
N ASN A 142 -1.55 0.96 -18.79
CA ASN A 142 -2.77 0.41 -19.36
C ASN A 142 -2.44 -1.00 -19.84
N LYS A 143 -3.00 -2.03 -19.18
CA LYS A 143 -2.62 -3.42 -19.43
C LYS A 143 -2.75 -3.76 -20.91
N ASP A 144 -3.78 -3.23 -21.57
CA ASP A 144 -3.99 -3.34 -23.01
C ASP A 144 -2.84 -2.76 -23.86
N ILE A 145 -2.29 -1.61 -23.48
CA ILE A 145 -1.16 -1.00 -24.19
C ILE A 145 0.11 -1.83 -23.96
N THR A 146 0.36 -2.25 -22.72
CA THR A 146 1.53 -3.08 -22.42
C THR A 146 1.43 -4.44 -23.09
N ASP A 147 0.26 -5.08 -23.08
CA ASP A 147 0.00 -6.36 -23.74
C ASP A 147 0.26 -6.23 -25.24
N ARG A 148 -0.20 -5.15 -25.90
CA ARG A 148 0.12 -4.86 -27.31
C ARG A 148 1.60 -4.59 -27.57
N MET A 149 2.30 -3.93 -26.63
CA MET A 149 3.74 -3.68 -26.74
C MET A 149 4.58 -4.94 -26.53
N THR A 150 4.05 -5.95 -25.83
CA THR A 150 4.73 -7.21 -25.54
C THR A 150 4.20 -8.40 -26.35
N ASP A 151 3.27 -8.18 -27.29
CA ASP A 151 2.70 -9.23 -28.13
C ASP A 151 3.69 -9.63 -29.24
N THR A 152 4.26 -10.82 -29.11
CA THR A 152 5.19 -11.42 -30.09
C THR A 152 4.48 -12.17 -31.20
N SER A 153 3.16 -12.37 -31.12
CA SER A 153 2.38 -13.16 -32.09
C SER A 153 2.33 -12.52 -33.48
N GLY A 154 2.49 -11.20 -33.54
CA GLY A 154 2.57 -10.42 -34.78
C GLY A 154 3.92 -10.49 -35.50
N TYR A 155 4.94 -11.15 -34.94
CA TYR A 155 6.25 -11.25 -35.58
C TYR A 155 6.26 -12.27 -36.73
N THR A 156 6.80 -11.85 -37.86
CA THR A 156 6.89 -12.66 -39.08
C THR A 156 8.35 -12.83 -39.55
N GLY A 157 8.60 -13.85 -40.36
CA GLY A 157 9.93 -14.12 -40.93
C GLY A 157 10.98 -14.36 -39.84
N SER A 158 12.19 -13.82 -40.04
CA SER A 158 13.33 -14.03 -39.12
C SER A 158 13.12 -13.48 -37.70
N HIS A 159 12.15 -12.58 -37.50
CA HIS A 159 11.81 -12.10 -36.15
C HIS A 159 11.02 -13.12 -35.34
N LYS A 160 10.26 -14.00 -36.02
CA LYS A 160 9.50 -15.08 -35.36
C LYS A 160 10.43 -16.13 -34.75
N GLU A 161 11.55 -16.42 -35.41
CA GLU A 161 12.53 -17.38 -34.91
C GLU A 161 13.23 -16.93 -33.62
N ARG A 162 13.20 -15.63 -33.29
CA ARG A 162 13.87 -15.07 -32.11
C ARG A 162 13.12 -15.28 -30.80
N PHE A 163 11.83 -15.63 -30.85
CA PHE A 163 10.97 -15.75 -29.69
C PHE A 163 10.26 -17.11 -29.65
N ASP A 164 9.91 -17.57 -28.45
CA ASP A 164 9.05 -18.73 -28.24
C ASP A 164 7.56 -18.37 -28.33
N ALA A 165 6.69 -19.37 -28.21
CA ALA A 165 5.24 -19.19 -28.28
C ALA A 165 4.67 -18.40 -27.08
N GLU A 166 5.45 -18.25 -26.01
CA GLU A 166 5.10 -17.50 -24.80
C GLU A 166 5.66 -16.06 -24.84
N GLY A 167 6.44 -15.73 -25.87
CA GLY A 167 7.04 -14.41 -26.08
C GLY A 167 8.40 -14.19 -25.43
N HIS A 168 9.02 -15.22 -24.85
CA HIS A 168 10.38 -15.14 -24.36
C HIS A 168 11.40 -15.28 -25.50
N GLY A 169 12.52 -14.56 -25.40
CA GLY A 169 13.57 -14.63 -26.41
C GLY A 169 14.33 -15.95 -26.34
N LYS A 170 14.48 -16.65 -27.47
CA LYS A 170 15.21 -17.92 -27.62
C LYS A 170 16.75 -17.79 -27.58
N GLY A 171 17.27 -16.60 -27.31
CA GLY A 171 18.72 -16.37 -27.22
C GLY A 171 19.45 -16.67 -28.54
N ILE A 172 20.50 -17.51 -28.47
CA ILE A 172 21.35 -17.86 -29.62
C ILE A 172 20.65 -18.77 -30.63
N GLU A 173 19.80 -19.68 -30.15
CA GLU A 173 19.06 -20.64 -30.98
C GLU A 173 18.09 -19.93 -31.94
N GLY A 174 17.54 -18.79 -31.53
CA GLY A 174 16.68 -17.98 -32.39
C GLY A 174 17.41 -16.98 -33.30
N ARG A 175 18.74 -16.93 -33.25
CA ARG A 175 19.58 -15.96 -34.00
C ARG A 175 20.59 -16.61 -34.92
N ALA A 176 20.98 -17.85 -34.66
CA ALA A 176 21.95 -18.61 -35.43
C ALA A 176 21.30 -19.86 -36.03
N ASP A 177 21.57 -20.10 -37.31
CA ASP A 177 21.26 -21.37 -37.95
C ASP A 177 22.35 -22.38 -37.57
N LEU A 178 22.09 -23.15 -36.51
CA LEU A 178 22.99 -24.20 -36.07
C LEU A 178 22.88 -25.36 -37.06
N ALA A 179 23.67 -25.30 -38.14
CA ALA A 179 23.84 -26.41 -39.05
C ALA A 179 24.41 -27.62 -38.29
N ASP A 180 23.74 -28.77 -38.41
CA ASP A 180 24.23 -30.02 -37.86
C ASP A 180 25.52 -30.38 -38.62
N ASN A 181 26.68 -30.20 -37.99
CA ASN A 181 28.00 -30.51 -38.57
C ASN A 181 28.25 -32.04 -38.62
N LYS A 182 27.21 -32.83 -38.91
CA LYS A 182 27.35 -34.21 -39.35
C LYS A 182 27.82 -34.17 -40.79
N GLY A 183 29.15 -34.16 -40.95
CA GLY A 183 29.85 -34.00 -42.22
C GLY A 183 29.13 -34.69 -43.37
N TYR A 184 28.72 -33.89 -44.34
CA TYR A 184 28.01 -34.28 -45.54
C TYR A 184 28.85 -35.33 -46.31
N VAL A 185 28.54 -36.61 -46.14
CA VAL A 185 29.07 -37.70 -46.99
C VAL A 185 27.90 -38.28 -47.78
N THR A 186 27.71 -37.81 -49.01
CA THR A 186 26.74 -38.39 -49.94
C THR A 186 27.06 -39.85 -50.21
N GLY A 187 26.25 -40.77 -49.68
CA GLY A 187 26.30 -42.19 -50.01
C GLY A 187 26.47 -43.16 -48.83
N TYR A 188 26.75 -42.69 -47.61
CA TYR A 188 26.91 -43.58 -46.46
C TYR A 188 25.59 -43.82 -45.73
N LYS A 189 25.05 -45.04 -45.81
CA LYS A 189 23.72 -45.41 -45.28
C LYS A 189 23.76 -46.12 -43.92
N GLU A 190 24.95 -46.34 -43.35
CA GLU A 190 25.15 -47.17 -42.15
C GLU A 190 25.60 -46.36 -40.91
N GLU A 191 25.18 -45.08 -40.78
CA GLU A 191 25.42 -44.29 -39.56
C GLU A 191 24.73 -44.95 -38.35
N GLY A 192 25.50 -45.26 -37.29
CA GLY A 192 24.99 -45.86 -36.05
C GLY A 192 24.73 -47.37 -36.09
N SER A 193 25.29 -48.11 -37.06
CA SER A 193 25.10 -49.57 -37.17
C SER A 193 26.25 -50.43 -36.59
N TYR A 194 27.36 -49.82 -36.16
CA TYR A 194 28.54 -50.54 -35.67
C TYR A 194 28.25 -51.37 -34.41
N ASP A 195 27.66 -50.76 -33.38
CA ASP A 195 27.30 -51.43 -32.12
C ASP A 195 26.14 -52.45 -32.26
N LYS A 196 25.51 -52.54 -33.45
CA LYS A 196 24.47 -53.55 -33.73
C LYS A 196 25.04 -54.80 -34.40
N LYS A 197 26.27 -54.75 -34.93
CA LYS A 197 26.92 -55.83 -35.67
C LYS A 197 28.14 -56.41 -34.95
N HIS A 198 28.63 -55.76 -33.89
CA HIS A 198 29.75 -56.18 -33.04
C HIS A 198 29.36 -56.09 -31.56
#